data_AF-A0A6N3QV62-F1
#
_entry.id   AF-A0A6N3QV62-F1
#
_cell.length_a   1.000
_cell.length_b   1.000
_cell.length_c   1.000
_cell.angle_alpha   90.00
_cell.angle_beta   90.00
_cell.angle_gamma   90.00
#
_symmetry.space_group_name_H-M   'P 1'
#
loop_
_entity.id
_entity.type
_entity.pdbx_description
1 polymer ?
#
loop_
_entity_poly.entity_id
_entity_poly.type
_entity_poly.pdbx_seq_one_letter_code
_entity_poly.pdbx_strand_id
1 'polypeptide(L)'
;MNQKYLIRIAELECQLRQKDQQLSLVEETEAFLRSALARAEEKIEEDEREIEHLRAQIEKLRRMLFGTRSEKLRREVEQAEALLKQREQDSDRYSGREDDPQVPRQLRQSRHRRPLPEHLPREINRLWSQKKAVARSVAVSWIIWGKSAQNNWNW
;
A
#
# COMPACT_ATOMS: atom_id res chain seq x y z
N MET A 1 -21.33 75.47 15.79
CA MET A 1 -20.51 74.37 15.22
C MET A 1 -20.01 74.80 13.85
N ASN A 2 -18.73 74.57 13.53
CA ASN A 2 -18.13 74.99 12.27
C ASN A 2 -18.50 74.00 11.14
N GLN A 3 -19.03 74.52 10.02
CA GLN A 3 -19.59 73.77 8.89
C GLN A 3 -18.61 72.74 8.28
N LYS A 4 -17.30 72.99 8.40
CA LYS A 4 -16.25 72.05 7.97
C LYS A 4 -16.32 70.70 8.71
N TYR A 5 -16.66 70.69 10.00
CA TYR A 5 -16.75 69.45 10.77
C TYR A 5 -17.99 68.64 10.40
N LEU A 6 -19.11 69.29 10.09
CA LEU A 6 -20.34 68.61 9.69
C LEU A 6 -20.16 67.88 8.35
N ILE A 7 -19.51 68.52 7.38
CA ILE A 7 -19.18 67.90 6.08
C ILE A 7 -18.26 66.70 6.30
N ARG A 8 -17.23 66.85 7.14
CA ARG A 8 -16.29 65.76 7.44
C ARG A 8 -16.97 64.56 8.11
N ILE A 9 -17.91 64.79 9.02
CA ILE A 9 -18.69 63.71 9.66
C ILE A 9 -19.51 62.97 8.62
N ALA A 10 -20.23 63.69 7.75
CA ALA A 10 -21.02 63.08 6.68
C ALA A 10 -20.17 62.25 5.70
N GLU A 11 -18.97 62.73 5.36
CA GLU A 11 -17.99 61.97 4.56
C GLU A 11 -17.57 60.66 5.25
N LEU A 12 -17.24 60.73 6.54
CA LEU A 12 -16.83 59.56 7.31
C LEU A 12 -17.98 58.55 7.47
N GLU A 13 -19.21 59.03 7.67
CA GLU A 13 -20.40 58.17 7.69
C GLU A 13 -20.63 57.46 6.35
N CYS A 14 -20.42 58.15 5.23
CA CYS A 14 -20.48 57.55 3.91
C CYS A 14 -19.41 56.47 3.72
N GLN A 15 -18.18 56.73 4.17
CA GLN A 15 -17.08 55.76 4.14
C GLN A 15 -17.36 54.53 5.01
N LEU A 16 -17.96 54.71 6.20
CA LEU A 16 -18.37 53.60 7.06
C LEU A 16 -19.43 52.74 6.36
N ARG A 17 -20.47 53.35 5.79
CA ARG A 17 -21.49 52.61 5.03
C ARG A 17 -20.89 51.84 3.86
N GLN A 18 -19.92 52.43 3.15
CA GLN A 18 -19.21 51.76 2.08
C GLN A 18 -18.42 50.55 2.58
N LYS A 19 -17.73 50.68 3.72
CA LYS A 19 -17.02 49.57 4.36
C LYS A 19 -17.97 48.46 4.82
N ASP A 20 -19.13 48.82 5.39
CA ASP A 20 -20.14 47.84 5.82
C ASP A 20 -20.70 47.05 4.61
N GLN A 21 -20.93 47.72 3.49
CA GLN A 21 -21.31 47.05 2.24
C GLN A 21 -20.21 46.10 1.73
N GLN A 22 -18.95 46.51 1.81
CA GLN A 22 -17.82 45.65 1.45
C GLN A 22 -17.71 44.44 2.37
N LEU A 23 -17.90 44.62 3.68
CA LEU A 23 -17.89 43.52 4.65
C LEU A 23 -19.01 42.51 4.37
N SER A 24 -20.24 42.99 4.12
CA SER A 24 -21.37 42.11 3.75
C SER A 24 -21.06 41.26 2.53
N LEU A 25 -20.46 41.85 1.48
CA LEU A 25 -20.09 41.11 0.28
C LEU A 25 -19.02 40.05 0.57
N VAL A 26 -18.01 40.40 1.38
CA VAL A 26 -16.96 39.46 1.77
C VAL A 26 -17.55 38.31 2.57
N GLU A 27 -18.42 38.57 3.53
CA GLU A 27 -19.10 37.54 4.34
C GLU A 27 -19.93 36.58 3.47
N GLU A 28 -20.65 37.09 2.46
CA GLU A 28 -21.39 36.26 1.50
C GLU A 28 -20.44 35.36 0.70
N THR A 29 -19.32 35.91 0.21
CA THR A 29 -18.33 35.11 -0.52
C THR A 29 -17.64 34.10 0.37
N GLU A 30 -17.34 34.43 1.62
CA GLU A 30 -16.76 33.51 2.59
C GLU A 30 -17.71 32.37 2.91
N ALA A 31 -19.00 32.67 3.13
CA ALA A 31 -20.02 31.66 3.38
C ALA A 31 -20.15 30.71 2.18
N PHE A 32 -20.13 31.25 0.96
CA PHE A 32 -20.13 30.46 -0.27
C PHE A 32 -18.91 29.55 -0.35
N LEU A 33 -17.69 30.08 -0.14
CA LEU A 33 -16.46 29.31 -0.18
C LEU A 33 -16.40 28.23 0.91
N ARG A 34 -16.82 28.56 2.14
CA ARG A 34 -16.93 27.57 3.23
C ARG A 34 -17.89 26.44 2.88
N SER A 35 -19.03 26.75 2.26
CA SER A 35 -19.97 25.73 1.80
C SER A 35 -19.41 24.86 0.67
N ALA A 36 -18.65 25.45 -0.26
CA ALA A 36 -18.00 24.73 -1.35
C ALA A 36 -16.89 23.81 -0.82
N LEU A 37 -16.09 24.29 0.15
CA LEU A 37 -15.06 23.50 0.82
C LEU A 37 -15.67 22.32 1.58
N ALA A 38 -16.71 22.54 2.39
CA ALA A 38 -17.38 21.46 3.12
C ALA A 38 -17.90 20.35 2.19
N ARG A 39 -18.46 20.70 1.02
CA ARG A 39 -18.88 19.73 0.00
C ARG A 39 -17.72 18.98 -0.64
N ALA A 40 -16.57 19.63 -0.79
CA ALA A 40 -15.37 18.98 -1.32
C ALA A 40 -14.77 18.02 -0.28
N GLU A 41 -14.74 18.41 0.99
CA GLU A 41 -14.30 17.57 2.11
C GLU A 41 -15.19 16.32 2.25
N GLU A 42 -16.51 16.46 2.17
CA GLU A 42 -17.44 15.32 2.21
C GLU A 42 -17.16 14.31 1.10
N LYS A 43 -16.90 14.77 -0.13
CA LYS A 43 -16.53 13.87 -1.25
C LYS A 43 -15.22 13.14 -1.01
N ILE A 44 -14.22 13.82 -0.45
CA ILE A 44 -12.93 13.21 -0.10
C ILE A 44 -13.16 12.11 0.95
N GLU A 45 -13.96 12.38 1.98
CA GLU A 45 -14.29 11.37 2.99
C GLU A 45 -15.02 10.16 2.40
N GLU A 46 -15.93 10.37 1.45
CA GLU A 46 -16.62 9.29 0.74
C GLU A 46 -15.63 8.43 -0.05
N ASP A 47 -14.75 9.06 -0.84
CA ASP A 47 -13.72 8.36 -1.61
C ASP A 47 -12.74 7.59 -0.71
N GLU A 48 -12.34 8.17 0.44
CA GLU A 48 -11.49 7.51 1.43
C GLU A 48 -12.17 6.26 2.00
N ARG A 49 -13.46 6.35 2.36
CA ARG A 49 -14.24 5.19 2.83
C ARG A 49 -14.35 4.09 1.76
N GLU A 50 -14.52 4.46 0.50
CA GLU A 50 -14.56 3.51 -0.61
C GLU A 50 -13.19 2.83 -0.83
N ILE A 51 -12.08 3.57 -0.73
CA ILE A 51 -10.72 3.02 -0.80
C ILE A 51 -10.50 2.02 0.35
N GLU A 52 -10.88 2.37 1.58
CA GLU A 52 -10.78 1.46 2.73
C GLU A 52 -11.62 0.19 2.53
N HIS A 53 -12.83 0.32 1.99
CA HIS A 53 -13.69 -0.80 1.68
C HIS A 53 -13.04 -1.75 0.66
N LEU A 54 -12.50 -1.22 -0.44
CA LEU A 54 -11.79 -2.01 -1.45
C LEU A 54 -10.54 -2.68 -0.87
N ARG A 55 -9.77 -1.99 -0.02
CA ARG A 55 -8.61 -2.57 0.67
C ARG A 55 -9.01 -3.76 1.55
N ALA A 56 -10.08 -3.61 2.33
CA ALA A 56 -10.61 -4.69 3.17
C ALA A 56 -11.11 -5.88 2.33
N GLN A 57 -11.76 -5.62 1.19
CA GLN A 57 -12.17 -6.67 0.24
C GLN A 57 -10.97 -7.42 -0.33
N ILE A 58 -9.94 -6.71 -0.79
CA ILE A 58 -8.70 -7.30 -1.30
C ILE A 58 -8.03 -8.17 -0.24
N GLU A 59 -7.91 -7.67 1.00
CA GLU A 59 -7.31 -8.43 2.09
C GLU A 59 -8.12 -9.70 2.41
N LYS A 60 -9.45 -9.59 2.43
CA LYS A 60 -10.34 -10.74 2.61
C LYS A 60 -10.15 -11.79 1.51
N LEU A 61 -10.13 -11.37 0.25
CA LEU A 61 -9.90 -12.27 -0.88
C LEU A 61 -8.50 -12.91 -0.79
N ARG A 62 -7.47 -12.12 -0.45
CA ARG A 62 -6.10 -12.62 -0.24
C ARG A 62 -6.01 -13.67 0.88
N ARG A 63 -6.76 -13.50 1.97
CA ARG A 63 -6.85 -14.52 3.05
C ARG A 63 -7.57 -15.79 2.62
N MET A 64 -8.42 -15.72 1.61
CA MET A 64 -9.12 -16.88 1.02
C MET A 64 -8.30 -17.58 -0.08
N LEU A 65 -7.18 -16.99 -0.51
CA LEU A 65 -6.29 -17.60 -1.51
C LEU A 65 -5.49 -18.75 -0.91
N PHE A 66 -5.94 -19.99 -1.15
CA PHE A 66 -5.16 -21.19 -0.86
C PHE A 66 -5.08 -22.13 -2.08
N GLY A 67 -3.85 -22.56 -2.40
CA GLY A 67 -3.57 -23.60 -3.39
C GLY A 67 -3.69 -23.19 -4.87
N THR A 68 -3.50 -24.15 -5.76
CA THR A 68 -3.52 -23.98 -7.23
C THR A 68 -4.94 -23.83 -7.82
N ARG A 69 -5.99 -24.17 -7.06
CA ARG A 69 -7.39 -24.05 -7.50
C ARG A 69 -7.99 -22.66 -7.24
N SER A 70 -7.25 -21.73 -6.61
CA SER A 70 -7.71 -20.38 -6.28
C SER A 70 -7.57 -19.37 -7.43
N GLU A 71 -7.39 -19.84 -8.67
CA GLU A 71 -7.09 -18.99 -9.83
C GLU A 71 -8.20 -17.96 -10.12
N LYS A 72 -9.47 -18.30 -9.85
CA LYS A 72 -10.60 -17.35 -9.98
C LYS A 72 -10.49 -16.20 -8.96
N LEU A 73 -10.20 -16.53 -7.70
CA LEU A 73 -9.99 -15.54 -6.64
C LEU A 73 -8.77 -14.64 -6.93
N ARG A 74 -7.74 -15.15 -7.61
CA ARG A 74 -6.59 -14.32 -8.04
C ARG A 74 -7.00 -13.26 -9.04
N ARG A 75 -7.81 -13.64 -10.04
CA ARG A 75 -8.35 -12.69 -11.03
C ARG A 75 -9.25 -11.64 -10.37
N GLU A 76 -10.07 -12.05 -9.39
CA GLU A 76 -10.91 -11.12 -8.62
C GLU A 76 -10.05 -10.15 -7.78
N VAL A 77 -8.96 -10.61 -7.17
CA VAL A 77 -8.00 -9.75 -6.48
C VAL A 77 -7.33 -8.76 -7.44
N GLU A 78 -6.85 -9.22 -8.59
CA GLU A 78 -6.24 -8.33 -9.60
C GLU A 78 -7.23 -7.27 -10.11
N GLN A 79 -8.50 -7.64 -10.32
CA GLN A 79 -9.55 -6.71 -10.71
C GLN A 79 -9.83 -5.68 -9.60
N ALA A 80 -9.96 -6.12 -8.35
CA ALA A 80 -10.16 -5.22 -7.22
C ALA A 80 -8.96 -4.28 -7.00
N GLU A 81 -7.73 -4.78 -7.19
CA GLU A 81 -6.51 -3.96 -7.13
C GLU A 81 -6.42 -2.95 -8.28
N ALA A 82 -6.90 -3.31 -9.48
CA ALA A 82 -6.97 -2.37 -10.60
C ALA A 82 -7.98 -1.24 -10.34
N LEU A 83 -9.16 -1.57 -9.82
CA LEU A 83 -10.17 -0.59 -9.43
C LEU A 83 -9.67 0.35 -8.33
N LEU A 84 -8.97 -0.19 -7.33
CA LEU A 84 -8.36 0.60 -6.26
C LEU A 84 -7.31 1.57 -6.82
N LYS A 85 -6.43 1.12 -7.71
CA LYS A 85 -5.44 1.99 -8.36
C LYS A 85 -6.08 3.10 -9.19
N GLN A 86 -7.18 2.79 -9.89
CA GLN A 86 -7.92 3.78 -10.66
C GLN A 86 -8.52 4.85 -9.73
N ARG A 87 -9.14 4.45 -8.63
CA ARG A 87 -9.70 5.39 -7.64
C ARG A 87 -8.63 6.23 -6.95
N GLU A 88 -7.49 5.64 -6.60
CA GLU A 88 -6.34 6.38 -6.07
C GLU A 88 -5.83 7.41 -7.09
N GLN A 89 -5.73 7.05 -8.38
CA GLN A 89 -5.35 8.00 -9.45
C GLN A 89 -6.36 9.12 -9.65
N ASP A 90 -7.66 8.80 -9.63
CA ASP A 90 -8.71 9.81 -9.75
C ASP A 90 -8.71 10.76 -8.53
N SER A 91 -8.43 10.26 -7.32
CA SER A 91 -8.23 11.10 -6.13
C SER A 91 -6.97 11.96 -6.23
N ASP A 92 -5.85 11.40 -6.69
CA ASP A 92 -4.57 12.10 -6.82
C ASP A 92 -4.65 13.27 -7.82
N ARG A 93 -5.42 13.11 -8.91
CA ARG A 93 -5.76 14.16 -9.89
C ARG A 93 -6.41 15.37 -9.25
N TYR A 94 -7.39 15.15 -8.36
CA TYR A 94 -8.08 16.25 -7.67
C TYR A 94 -7.21 16.88 -6.58
N SER A 95 -6.30 16.13 -5.97
CA SER A 95 -5.41 16.65 -4.92
C SER A 95 -4.18 17.40 -5.46
N GLY A 96 -3.94 17.39 -6.78
CA GLY A 96 -2.79 18.05 -7.41
C GLY A 96 -1.45 17.38 -7.13
N ARG A 97 -1.45 16.13 -6.65
CA ARG A 97 -0.24 15.35 -6.32
C ARG A 97 0.38 14.63 -7.52
N GLU A 98 -0.20 14.75 -8.72
CA GLU A 98 0.32 14.09 -9.93
C GLU A 98 1.76 14.53 -10.28
N ASP A 99 2.16 15.74 -9.91
CA ASP A 99 3.48 16.32 -10.21
C ASP A 99 4.54 16.07 -9.12
N ASP A 100 4.16 15.48 -7.99
CA ASP A 100 5.15 15.14 -6.96
C ASP A 100 6.07 14.04 -7.55
N PRO A 101 7.37 14.30 -7.72
CA PRO A 101 8.27 13.28 -8.25
C PRO A 101 8.15 12.08 -7.33
N GLN A 102 7.74 10.94 -7.87
CA GLN A 102 7.60 9.69 -7.14
C GLN A 102 8.94 9.41 -6.46
N VAL A 103 9.06 9.83 -5.19
CA VAL A 103 10.31 9.69 -4.45
C VAL A 103 10.51 8.19 -4.36
N PRO A 104 11.55 7.62 -5.01
CA PRO A 104 11.80 6.21 -4.89
C PRO A 104 11.95 5.97 -3.41
N ARG A 105 11.01 5.21 -2.81
CA ARG A 105 11.10 4.84 -1.41
C ARG A 105 12.49 4.26 -1.27
N GLN A 106 13.40 4.98 -0.61
CA GLN A 106 14.80 4.58 -0.55
C GLN A 106 14.77 3.14 -0.11
N LEU A 107 15.17 2.24 -1.03
CA LEU A 107 15.23 0.82 -0.76
C LEU A 107 16.03 0.79 0.53
N ARG A 108 15.41 0.41 1.66
CA ARG A 108 16.14 0.28 2.91
C ARG A 108 17.22 -0.73 2.57
N GLN A 109 18.41 -0.23 2.27
CA GLN A 109 19.56 -1.08 2.04
C GLN A 109 19.69 -1.75 3.38
N SER A 110 19.28 -3.02 3.44
CA SER A 110 19.52 -3.82 4.61
C SER A 110 21.03 -3.77 4.74
N ARG A 111 21.53 -2.98 5.70
CA ARG A 111 22.96 -2.96 6.00
C ARG A 111 23.33 -4.42 6.14
N HIS A 112 24.17 -4.93 5.23
CA HIS A 112 24.61 -6.31 5.31
C HIS A 112 25.10 -6.50 6.73
N ARG A 113 24.42 -7.38 7.49
CA ARG A 113 24.86 -7.69 8.85
C ARG A 113 26.27 -8.23 8.68
N ARG A 114 27.26 -7.53 9.25
CA ARG A 114 28.62 -8.07 9.31
C ARG A 114 28.50 -9.46 9.95
N PRO A 115 29.09 -10.51 9.36
CA PRO A 115 29.12 -11.80 10.03
C PRO A 115 29.71 -11.61 11.42
N LEU A 116 29.21 -12.38 12.40
CA LEU A 116 29.74 -12.28 13.75
C LEU A 116 31.27 -12.48 13.71
N PRO A 117 32.04 -11.77 14.56
CA PRO A 117 33.49 -11.94 14.62
C PRO A 117 33.93 -13.39 14.88
N GLU A 118 35.09 -13.79 14.38
CA GLU A 118 35.62 -15.16 14.50
C GLU A 118 36.29 -15.48 15.85
N HIS A 119 36.55 -14.47 16.68
CA HIS A 119 37.34 -14.62 17.91
C HIS A 119 36.54 -15.14 19.13
N LEU A 120 35.25 -15.43 18.97
CA LEU A 120 34.41 -16.03 20.01
C LEU A 120 34.12 -17.50 19.67
N PRO A 121 34.29 -18.45 20.60
CA PRO A 121 33.93 -19.85 20.38
C PRO A 121 32.43 -19.93 20.06
N ARG A 122 32.08 -20.52 18.91
CA ARG A 122 30.70 -20.66 18.45
C ARG A 122 30.13 -22.00 18.92
N GLU A 123 29.08 -21.98 19.72
CA GLU A 123 28.26 -23.17 19.95
C GLU A 123 27.33 -23.39 18.74
N ILE A 124 27.64 -24.39 17.92
CA ILE A 124 26.82 -24.77 16.77
C ILE A 124 25.90 -25.92 17.19
N ASN A 125 24.69 -25.59 17.63
CA ASN A 125 23.65 -26.59 17.89
C ASN A 125 23.09 -27.11 16.57
N ARG A 126 23.68 -28.19 16.04
CA ARG A 126 23.10 -28.95 14.93
C ARG A 126 21.90 -29.72 15.46
N LEU A 127 20.70 -29.22 15.21
CA LEU A 127 19.48 -30.02 15.29
C LEU A 127 19.57 -31.12 14.22
N TRP A 128 20.03 -32.29 14.62
CA TRP A 128 19.92 -33.48 13.80
C TRP A 128 18.43 -33.75 13.57
N SER A 129 17.97 -33.62 12.33
CA SER A 129 16.68 -34.20 11.96
C SER A 129 16.84 -35.70 12.13
N GLN A 130 16.12 -36.27 13.09
CA GLN A 130 16.09 -37.70 13.37
C GLN A 130 15.36 -38.41 12.21
N LYS A 131 16.01 -38.48 11.05
CA LYS A 131 15.63 -39.42 10.00
C LYS A 131 15.98 -40.80 10.52
N LYS A 132 15.00 -41.42 11.18
CA LYS A 132 15.03 -42.82 11.59
C LYS A 132 15.53 -43.64 10.40
N ALA A 133 16.64 -44.34 10.62
CA ALA A 133 17.16 -45.33 9.70
C ALA A 133 16.07 -46.39 9.45
N VAL A 134 15.57 -46.46 8.22
CA VAL A 134 14.94 -47.68 7.71
C VAL A 134 16.02 -48.38 6.89
N ALA A 135 16.81 -49.19 7.56
CA ALA A 135 17.62 -50.19 6.88
C ALA A 135 16.69 -51.34 6.50
N ARG A 136 16.37 -51.46 5.20
CA ARG A 136 15.97 -52.74 4.61
C ARG A 136 16.78 -52.98 3.34
N SER A 137 17.72 -53.90 3.51
CA SER A 137 18.57 -54.56 2.52
C SER A 137 17.94 -54.69 1.13
N VAL A 138 18.61 -54.13 0.13
CA VAL A 138 18.64 -54.66 -1.25
C VAL A 138 20.10 -54.73 -1.67
N ALA A 139 20.89 -55.52 -0.94
CA ALA A 139 22.29 -55.78 -1.27
C ALA A 139 22.65 -57.25 -1.02
N VAL A 140 21.81 -58.16 -1.53
CA VAL A 140 22.18 -59.57 -1.77
C VAL A 140 21.70 -60.05 -3.16
N SER A 141 20.77 -59.34 -3.82
CA SER A 141 20.19 -59.79 -5.10
C SER A 141 21.03 -59.47 -6.35
N TRP A 142 22.06 -58.63 -6.28
CA TRP A 142 22.91 -58.29 -7.45
C TRP A 142 24.16 -59.17 -7.61
N ILE A 143 24.55 -59.92 -6.57
CA ILE A 143 25.75 -60.79 -6.62
C ILE A 143 25.41 -62.19 -7.16
N ILE A 144 24.14 -62.63 -7.07
CA ILE A 144 23.72 -63.95 -7.59
C ILE A 144 23.35 -63.89 -9.09
N TRP A 145 22.94 -62.74 -9.64
CA TRP A 145 22.59 -62.64 -11.07
C TRP A 145 23.82 -62.44 -11.99
N GLY A 146 24.94 -61.93 -11.46
CA GLY A 146 26.15 -61.66 -12.25
C GLY A 146 27.07 -62.87 -12.50
N LYS A 147 26.79 -64.04 -11.93
CA LYS A 147 27.65 -65.24 -12.05
C LYS A 147 27.07 -66.36 -12.92
N SER A 148 25.93 -66.11 -13.58
CA SER A 148 25.28 -67.00 -14.54
C SER A 148 25.27 -66.42 -15.96
N ALA A 149 26.33 -65.71 -16.37
CA ALA A 149 26.49 -65.17 -17.72
C ALA A 149 27.91 -65.33 -18.28
N GLN A 150 28.68 -66.31 -17.80
CA GLN A 150 30.07 -66.53 -18.26
C GLN A 150 30.48 -67.97 -18.52
N ASN A 151 29.56 -68.94 -18.46
CA ASN A 151 29.78 -70.28 -18.98
C ASN A 151 28.53 -70.70 -19.74
N ASN A 152 28.53 -70.48 -21.07
CA ASN A 152 27.98 -71.41 -22.07
C ASN A 152 27.76 -70.70 -23.42
N TRP A 153 28.85 -70.39 -24.14
CA TRP A 153 28.85 -70.26 -25.61
C TRP A 153 30.22 -70.71 -26.09
N ASN A 154 30.41 -72.02 -26.15
CA ASN A 154 31.40 -72.65 -27.01
C ASN A 154 30.60 -73.65 -27.85
N TRP A 155 30.25 -73.24 -29.08
CA TRP A 155 29.92 -74.00 -30.30
C TRP A 155 29.44 -72.99 -31.34
#